data_AF-A0A0V0YEM6-F1
#
_entry.id   AF-A0A0V0YEM6-F1
#
_cell.length_a   1.000
_cell.length_b   1.000
_cell.length_c   1.000
_cell.angle_alpha   90.00
_cell.angle_beta   90.00
_cell.angle_gamma   90.00
#
_symmetry.space_group_name_H-M   'P 1'
#
loop_
_entity.id
_entity.type
_entity.pdbx_description
1 polymer ?
#
loop_
_entity_poly.entity_id
_entity_poly.type
_entity_poly.pdbx_seq_one_letter_code
_entity_poly.pdbx_strand_id
1 'polypeptide(L)'
;MFGNSESDRLALVSNLESVITLYCKNQNVCFTNDNGWTDILQLLTTLRLSKSELYRVFFTITTKYIPKDCSSNGKVFDLFRLLLLYHEPELSAFLDSVKISPEDYSKKWFNSLFTSSCKLNVALKILDIYLQQADPFQVNQILSMKGKSKSYIAEAIAALPYQLQVEDIEDFYQIMQYYCNRTPQSFRRDFHGPLFGSNFTEVIQPAFLPTLCLPISAQELLPLVVGYRNQGIQLAVIDTRPSNQFSNGHISGAYHLDTSQLLTDPPQFEDLAADMERKIESVFPDAHWCFFSSGLEEDDSICYMCISYFLKRGKRYICMASGGYQVLHHLLKDHLVSYLESHDSKQCLICKKNNSATSTTAATATASIPSAYIEEM
;
A
#
# COMPACT_ATOMS: atom_id res chain seq x y z
N MET A 1 22.07 -4.65 38.44
CA MET A 1 21.57 -5.28 39.68
C MET A 1 20.30 -4.57 40.09
N PHE A 2 19.13 -5.16 39.84
CA PHE A 2 17.84 -4.57 40.19
C PHE A 2 17.47 -4.94 41.62
N GLY A 3 17.56 -3.97 42.54
CA GLY A 3 16.84 -4.02 43.82
C GLY A 3 15.48 -3.38 43.64
N ASN A 4 14.48 -4.14 43.21
CA ASN A 4 13.07 -3.78 43.44
C ASN A 4 12.56 -4.73 44.51
N SER A 5 12.05 -4.17 45.61
CA SER A 5 11.36 -4.96 46.62
C SER A 5 10.16 -5.67 45.96
N GLU A 6 9.73 -6.81 46.49
CA GLU A 6 8.58 -7.55 45.97
C GLU A 6 7.32 -6.66 45.87
N SER A 7 7.21 -5.70 46.80
CA SER A 7 6.18 -4.65 46.81
C SER A 7 6.24 -3.74 45.59
N ASP A 8 7.42 -3.30 45.16
CA ASP A 8 7.58 -2.43 43.97
C ASP A 8 7.17 -3.16 42.69
N ARG A 9 7.46 -4.48 42.60
CA ARG A 9 7.05 -5.31 41.46
C ARG A 9 5.54 -5.47 41.41
N LEU A 10 4.91 -5.75 42.55
CA LEU A 10 3.44 -5.86 42.65
C LEU A 10 2.74 -4.54 42.31
N ALA A 11 3.27 -3.41 42.79
CA ALA A 11 2.74 -2.09 42.48
C ALA A 11 2.84 -1.77 40.97
N LEU A 12 3.95 -2.14 40.32
CA LEU A 12 4.11 -1.98 38.88
C LEU A 12 3.10 -2.83 38.10
N VAL A 13 2.96 -4.11 38.43
CA VAL A 13 2.00 -5.02 37.78
C VAL A 13 0.58 -4.49 37.92
N SER A 14 0.16 -4.08 39.12
CA SER A 14 -1.15 -3.51 39.36
C SER A 14 -1.39 -2.22 38.53
N ASN A 15 -0.36 -1.37 38.40
CA ASN A 15 -0.45 -0.19 37.55
C ASN A 15 -0.66 -0.55 36.07
N LEU A 16 0.11 -1.51 35.53
CA LEU A 16 -0.03 -1.96 34.15
C LEU A 16 -1.40 -2.58 33.88
N GLU A 17 -1.88 -3.44 34.77
CA GLU A 17 -3.22 -4.06 34.67
C GLU A 17 -4.32 -2.99 34.64
N SER A 18 -4.22 -1.97 35.50
CA SER A 18 -5.20 -0.88 35.51
C SER A 18 -5.17 -0.01 34.26
N VAL A 19 -4.00 0.19 33.63
CA VAL A 19 -3.86 0.88 32.34
C VAL A 19 -4.55 0.09 31.23
N ILE A 20 -4.29 -1.21 31.14
CA ILE A 20 -4.94 -2.11 30.17
C ILE A 20 -6.46 -2.13 30.41
N THR A 21 -6.90 -2.32 31.66
CA THR A 21 -8.33 -2.38 32.01
C THR A 21 -9.06 -1.10 31.64
N LEU A 22 -8.46 0.06 31.91
CA LEU A 22 -9.03 1.36 31.55
C LEU A 22 -9.10 1.52 30.02
N TYR A 23 -8.07 1.06 29.29
CA TYR A 23 -8.05 1.09 27.84
C TYR A 23 -9.15 0.22 27.22
N CYS A 24 -9.27 -1.03 27.66
CA CYS A 24 -10.32 -1.96 27.22
C CYS A 24 -11.72 -1.37 27.40
N LYS A 25 -11.99 -0.77 28.58
CA LYS A 25 -13.28 -0.12 28.87
C LYS A 25 -13.54 1.08 27.97
N ASN A 26 -12.54 1.94 27.77
CA ASN A 26 -12.72 3.18 27.00
C ASN A 26 -12.79 2.95 25.49
N GLN A 27 -12.15 1.91 24.97
CA GLN A 27 -12.12 1.60 23.53
C GLN A 27 -13.07 0.47 23.13
N ASN A 28 -13.75 -0.15 24.10
CA ASN A 28 -14.64 -1.30 23.90
C ASN A 28 -13.95 -2.46 23.18
N VAL A 29 -12.76 -2.84 23.66
CA VAL A 29 -11.92 -3.91 23.12
C VAL A 29 -11.53 -4.91 24.21
N CYS A 30 -11.16 -6.11 23.80
CA CYS A 30 -10.69 -7.16 24.71
C CYS A 30 -9.17 -7.24 24.71
N PHE A 31 -8.60 -7.54 25.88
CA PHE A 31 -7.19 -7.90 25.99
C PHE A 31 -6.98 -9.33 25.49
N THR A 32 -5.92 -9.54 24.71
CA THR A 32 -5.43 -10.87 24.31
C THR A 32 -3.92 -10.94 24.51
N ASN A 33 -3.38 -12.13 24.77
CA ASN A 33 -1.93 -12.30 25.00
C ASN A 33 -1.08 -12.01 23.75
N ASP A 34 -1.70 -11.91 22.58
CA ASP A 34 -1.05 -11.74 21.27
C ASP A 34 -1.31 -10.37 20.64
N ASN A 35 -1.89 -9.41 21.36
CA ASN A 35 -2.13 -8.05 20.86
C ASN A 35 -0.92 -7.11 21.03
N GLY A 36 0.19 -7.58 21.62
CA GLY A 36 1.44 -6.84 21.77
C GLY A 36 1.43 -5.74 22.85
N TRP A 37 0.31 -5.52 23.55
CA TRP A 37 0.19 -4.42 24.51
C TRP A 37 1.12 -4.56 25.71
N THR A 38 1.37 -5.81 26.14
CA THR A 38 2.31 -6.09 27.23
C THR A 38 3.74 -5.70 26.86
N ASP A 39 4.17 -5.97 25.63
CA ASP A 39 5.52 -5.66 25.14
C ASP A 39 5.73 -4.13 25.06
N ILE A 40 4.71 -3.42 24.54
CA ILE A 40 4.72 -1.95 24.48
C ILE A 40 4.77 -1.36 25.89
N LEU A 41 3.91 -1.83 26.79
CA LEU A 41 3.90 -1.33 28.16
C LEU A 41 5.22 -1.60 28.88
N GLN A 42 5.81 -2.78 28.67
CA GLN A 42 7.12 -3.11 29.21
C GLN A 42 8.19 -2.12 28.72
N LEU A 43 8.21 -1.76 27.44
CA LEU A 43 9.08 -0.71 26.92
C LEU A 43 8.81 0.63 27.63
N LEU A 44 7.56 1.05 27.72
CA LEU A 44 7.17 2.35 28.30
C LEU A 44 7.49 2.46 29.80
N THR A 45 7.55 1.35 30.54
CA THR A 45 7.98 1.39 31.96
C THR A 45 9.41 1.92 32.13
N THR A 46 10.27 1.75 31.12
CA THR A 46 11.65 2.25 31.16
C THR A 46 11.74 3.77 31.14
N LEU A 47 10.70 4.43 30.63
CA LEU A 47 10.59 5.89 30.56
C LEU A 47 10.20 6.54 31.92
N ARG A 48 9.87 5.72 32.94
CA ARG A 48 9.52 6.17 34.30
C ARG A 48 8.39 7.22 34.33
N LEU A 49 7.40 7.05 33.47
CA LEU A 49 6.22 7.90 33.38
C LEU A 49 5.31 7.75 34.60
N SER A 50 4.56 8.80 34.95
CA SER A 50 3.44 8.65 35.88
C SER A 50 2.36 7.75 35.27
N LYS A 51 1.48 7.19 36.10
CA LYS A 51 0.36 6.35 35.63
C LYS A 51 -0.53 7.03 34.59
N SER A 52 -0.80 8.33 34.77
CA SER A 52 -1.62 9.11 33.83
C SER A 52 -0.91 9.31 32.50
N GLU A 53 0.38 9.64 32.52
CA GLU A 53 1.20 9.78 31.32
C GLU A 53 1.37 8.45 30.60
N LEU A 54 1.63 7.37 31.33
CA LEU A 54 1.73 6.03 30.78
C LEU A 54 0.46 5.65 30.03
N TYR A 55 -0.72 5.88 30.62
CA TYR A 55 -1.99 5.64 29.94
C TYR A 55 -2.13 6.48 28.66
N ARG A 56 -1.80 7.78 28.71
CA ARG A 56 -1.90 8.68 27.55
C ARG A 56 -0.96 8.29 26.41
N VAL A 57 0.29 7.95 26.75
CA VAL A 57 1.29 7.50 25.77
C VAL A 57 0.89 6.16 25.19
N PHE A 58 0.49 5.20 26.03
CA PHE A 58 -0.02 3.89 25.59
C PHE A 58 -1.22 4.06 24.65
N PHE A 59 -2.23 4.83 25.05
CA PHE A 59 -3.40 5.13 24.23
C PHE A 59 -3.01 5.75 22.88
N THR A 60 -2.07 6.70 22.88
CA THR A 60 -1.61 7.35 21.64
C THR A 60 -0.90 6.35 20.73
N ILE A 61 -0.02 5.51 21.30
CA ILE A 61 0.70 4.46 20.57
C ILE A 61 -0.29 3.48 19.93
N THR A 62 -1.20 2.93 20.72
CA THR A 62 -2.12 1.89 20.25
C THR A 62 -3.16 2.39 19.25
N THR A 63 -3.56 3.66 19.30
CA THR A 63 -4.58 4.20 18.39
C THR A 63 -4.02 4.84 17.12
N LYS A 64 -2.78 5.37 17.17
CA LYS A 64 -2.17 6.05 16.02
C LYS A 64 -1.19 5.20 15.23
N TYR A 65 -0.47 4.28 15.90
CA TYR A 65 0.66 3.57 15.29
C TYR A 65 0.44 2.07 15.19
N ILE A 66 -0.50 1.49 15.94
CA ILE A 66 -0.89 0.09 15.77
C ILE A 66 -2.11 0.00 14.83
N PRO A 67 -2.04 -0.81 13.76
CA PRO A 67 -3.19 -1.05 12.90
C PRO A 67 -4.36 -1.71 13.64
N LYS A 68 -5.59 -1.33 13.31
CA LYS A 68 -6.82 -1.88 13.92
C LYS A 68 -7.02 -3.37 13.67
N ASP A 69 -6.60 -3.84 12.50
CA ASP A 69 -6.83 -5.21 12.00
C ASP A 69 -5.53 -6.03 11.99
N CYS A 70 -4.87 -6.13 13.15
CA CYS A 70 -3.73 -7.04 13.37
C CYS A 70 -4.16 -8.44 13.87
N SER A 71 -5.46 -8.76 13.78
CA SER A 71 -6.01 -10.09 14.00
C SER A 71 -5.67 -11.04 12.85
N SER A 72 -6.01 -12.33 13.01
CA SER A 72 -5.76 -13.32 11.97
C SER A 72 -6.49 -13.01 10.67
N ASN A 73 -5.79 -13.15 9.55
CA ASN A 73 -6.18 -12.70 8.21
C ASN A 73 -6.47 -11.19 8.11
N GLY A 74 -5.77 -10.38 8.91
CA GLY A 74 -5.94 -8.93 8.92
C GLY A 74 -5.43 -8.26 7.64
N LYS A 75 -6.14 -7.23 7.16
CA LYS A 75 -5.84 -6.51 5.90
C LYS A 75 -4.47 -5.82 5.89
N VAL A 76 -3.90 -5.53 7.07
CA VAL A 76 -2.55 -4.97 7.18
C VAL A 76 -1.51 -5.89 6.54
N PHE A 77 -1.68 -7.20 6.66
CA PHE A 77 -0.72 -8.18 6.12
C PHE A 77 -0.82 -8.29 4.60
N ASP A 78 -2.03 -8.16 4.04
CA ASP A 78 -2.20 -8.08 2.59
C ASP A 78 -1.57 -6.81 2.01
N LEU A 79 -1.71 -5.67 2.70
CA LEU A 79 -1.06 -4.42 2.30
C LEU A 79 0.46 -4.50 2.39
N PHE A 80 0.97 -5.14 3.44
CA PHE A 80 2.41 -5.37 3.54
C PHE A 80 2.92 -6.31 2.44
N ARG A 81 2.14 -7.35 2.07
CA ARG A 81 2.44 -8.20 0.91
C ARG A 81 2.49 -7.38 -0.38
N LEU A 82 1.56 -6.45 -0.59
CA LEU A 82 1.56 -5.57 -1.77
C LEU A 82 2.79 -4.66 -1.82
N LEU A 83 3.23 -4.09 -0.69
CA LEU A 83 4.49 -3.33 -0.64
C LEU A 83 5.69 -4.21 -0.97
N LEU A 84 5.76 -5.43 -0.42
CA LEU A 84 6.81 -6.38 -0.74
C LEU A 84 6.81 -6.74 -2.23
N LEU A 85 5.64 -7.00 -2.82
CA LEU A 85 5.51 -7.28 -4.24
C LEU A 85 5.93 -6.08 -5.10
N TYR A 86 5.58 -4.87 -4.67
CA TYR A 86 5.91 -3.63 -5.38
C TYR A 86 7.42 -3.38 -5.44
N HIS A 87 8.11 -3.56 -4.32
CA HIS A 87 9.53 -3.24 -4.20
C HIS A 87 10.43 -4.44 -4.52
N GLU A 88 10.03 -5.64 -4.13
CA GLU A 88 10.84 -6.87 -4.10
C GLU A 88 10.02 -8.08 -4.59
N PRO A 89 9.60 -8.09 -5.88
CA PRO A 89 8.70 -9.08 -6.44
C PRO A 89 9.25 -10.50 -6.38
N GLU A 90 10.56 -10.70 -6.51
CA GLU A 90 11.20 -12.01 -6.38
C GLU A 90 11.05 -12.57 -4.95
N LEU A 91 11.22 -11.73 -3.93
CA LEU A 91 11.01 -12.12 -2.54
C LEU A 91 9.54 -12.44 -2.28
N SER A 92 8.63 -11.58 -2.74
CA SER A 92 7.20 -11.84 -2.61
C SER A 92 6.81 -13.16 -3.27
N ALA A 93 7.26 -13.40 -4.51
CA ALA A 93 6.98 -14.64 -5.24
C ALA A 93 7.57 -15.86 -4.54
N PHE A 94 8.76 -15.75 -3.96
CA PHE A 94 9.34 -16.82 -3.14
C PHE A 94 8.46 -17.14 -1.93
N LEU A 95 8.08 -16.13 -1.14
CA LEU A 95 7.23 -16.31 0.05
C LEU A 95 5.86 -16.90 -0.32
N ASP A 96 5.25 -16.42 -1.40
CA ASP A 96 3.99 -16.94 -1.93
C ASP A 96 4.14 -18.43 -2.34
N SER A 97 5.26 -18.80 -2.97
CA SER A 97 5.53 -20.19 -3.40
C SER A 97 5.64 -21.17 -2.23
N VAL A 98 6.11 -20.72 -1.07
CA VAL A 98 6.19 -21.52 0.16
C VAL A 98 5.00 -21.30 1.10
N LYS A 99 3.97 -20.58 0.64
CA LYS A 99 2.73 -20.26 1.37
C LYS A 99 2.99 -19.58 2.71
N ILE A 100 3.96 -18.67 2.75
CA ILE A 100 4.25 -17.80 3.89
C ILE A 100 3.60 -16.45 3.63
N SER A 101 2.55 -16.12 4.39
CA SER A 101 1.97 -14.78 4.36
C SER A 101 2.74 -13.85 5.30
N PRO A 102 2.64 -12.52 5.14
CA PRO A 102 3.27 -11.61 6.08
C PRO A 102 2.78 -11.77 7.52
N GLU A 103 1.56 -12.25 7.75
CA GLU A 103 1.08 -12.56 9.10
C GLU A 103 2.01 -13.56 9.82
N ASP A 104 2.49 -14.59 9.11
CA ASP A 104 3.28 -15.69 9.68
C ASP A 104 4.58 -15.21 10.36
N TYR A 105 5.15 -14.08 9.93
CA TYR A 105 6.44 -13.58 10.45
C TYR A 105 6.40 -12.14 10.99
N SER A 106 5.45 -11.31 10.57
CA SER A 106 5.44 -9.87 10.89
C SER A 106 4.36 -9.44 11.88
N LYS A 107 3.45 -10.35 12.31
CA LYS A 107 2.39 -10.01 13.27
C LYS A 107 2.93 -9.29 14.52
N LYS A 108 4.04 -9.80 15.06
CA LYS A 108 4.73 -9.20 16.22
C LYS A 108 5.37 -7.86 15.92
N TRP A 109 5.79 -7.63 14.68
CA TRP A 109 6.38 -6.34 14.28
C TRP A 109 5.33 -5.24 14.35
N PHE A 110 4.14 -5.49 13.79
CA PHE A 110 3.04 -4.52 13.77
C PHE A 110 2.38 -4.32 15.14
N ASN A 111 2.00 -5.39 15.83
CA ASN A 111 1.23 -5.28 17.08
C ASN A 111 2.04 -4.71 18.26
N SER A 112 3.38 -4.73 18.16
CA SER A 112 4.28 -4.30 19.22
C SER A 112 5.25 -3.21 18.78
N LEU A 113 5.17 -2.70 17.55
CA LEU A 113 6.14 -1.74 16.98
C LEU A 113 7.58 -2.21 17.15
N PHE A 114 7.84 -3.47 16.77
CA PHE A 114 9.12 -4.17 16.94
C PHE A 114 9.62 -4.33 18.39
N THR A 115 8.91 -3.86 19.42
CA THR A 115 9.38 -3.90 20.81
C THR A 115 9.56 -5.32 21.34
N SER A 116 8.73 -6.25 20.88
CA SER A 116 8.88 -7.69 21.19
C SER A 116 9.96 -8.40 20.37
N SER A 117 10.43 -7.76 19.29
CA SER A 117 11.28 -8.37 18.26
C SER A 117 12.72 -7.81 18.25
N CYS A 118 12.96 -6.70 18.93
CA CYS A 118 14.26 -6.03 19.04
C CYS A 118 14.84 -6.08 20.45
N LYS A 119 16.15 -5.85 20.58
CA LYS A 119 16.77 -5.55 21.88
C LYS A 119 16.22 -4.22 22.43
N LEU A 120 16.16 -4.07 23.75
CA LEU A 120 15.55 -2.90 24.41
C LEU A 120 16.10 -1.54 23.92
N ASN A 121 17.42 -1.41 23.82
CA ASN A 121 18.10 -0.20 23.34
C ASN A 121 17.76 0.13 21.87
N VAL A 122 17.64 -0.89 21.03
CA VAL A 122 17.24 -0.76 19.62
C VAL A 122 15.77 -0.37 19.53
N ALA A 123 14.89 -1.04 20.29
CA ALA A 123 13.46 -0.73 20.35
C ALA A 123 13.19 0.71 20.80
N LEU A 124 13.95 1.23 21.78
CA LEU A 124 13.86 2.64 22.19
C LEU A 124 14.25 3.59 21.06
N LYS A 125 15.33 3.30 20.33
CA LYS A 125 15.78 4.13 19.21
C LYS A 125 14.83 4.07 18.01
N ILE A 126 14.26 2.90 17.75
CA ILE A 126 13.19 2.73 16.75
C ILE A 126 11.95 3.53 17.19
N LEU A 127 11.59 3.55 18.48
CA LEU A 127 10.47 4.36 18.96
C LEU A 127 10.73 5.87 18.78
N ASP A 128 11.95 6.34 19.05
CA ASP A 128 12.34 7.74 18.75
C ASP A 128 12.11 8.08 17.27
N ILE A 129 12.47 7.15 16.38
CA ILE A 129 12.21 7.28 14.95
C ILE A 129 10.73 7.20 14.62
N TYR A 130 9.96 6.23 15.12
CA TYR A 130 8.52 6.10 14.83
C TYR A 130 7.73 7.34 15.26
N LEU A 131 8.11 7.95 16.39
CA LEU A 131 7.54 9.22 16.84
C LEU A 131 7.94 10.40 15.92
N GLN A 132 8.98 10.24 15.11
CA GLN A 132 9.49 11.24 14.16
C GLN A 132 9.15 10.94 12.67
N GLN A 133 8.94 9.68 12.24
CA GLN A 133 8.40 9.14 10.96
C GLN A 133 8.75 7.65 10.73
N ALA A 134 8.01 6.89 9.88
CA ALA A 134 7.98 5.41 9.85
C ALA A 134 8.41 4.67 8.53
N ASP A 135 8.92 3.42 8.72
CA ASP A 135 8.93 2.16 7.90
C ASP A 135 10.08 1.69 6.92
N PRO A 136 10.70 0.47 7.09
CA PRO A 136 11.80 -0.15 6.27
C PRO A 136 11.78 -1.70 5.92
N PHE A 137 12.75 -2.25 5.13
CA PHE A 137 13.69 -3.43 5.40
C PHE A 137 14.54 -3.97 4.18
N GLN A 138 15.57 -4.82 4.44
CA GLN A 138 16.53 -5.48 3.49
C GLN A 138 16.20 -6.96 3.14
N VAL A 139 16.58 -7.42 1.92
CA VAL A 139 15.88 -8.49 1.17
C VAL A 139 16.75 -9.74 0.86
N ASN A 140 18.05 -9.58 0.66
CA ASN A 140 18.89 -10.59 -0.01
C ASN A 140 19.16 -11.86 0.80
N GLN A 141 19.06 -11.83 2.13
CA GLN A 141 19.32 -13.01 2.97
C GLN A 141 18.16 -14.01 2.97
N ILE A 142 16.92 -13.57 2.70
CA ILE A 142 15.72 -14.41 2.80
C ILE A 142 15.63 -15.40 1.65
N LEU A 143 16.01 -14.98 0.43
CA LEU A 143 16.01 -15.82 -0.77
C LEU A 143 16.95 -17.04 -0.66
N SER A 144 17.99 -16.95 0.18
CA SER A 144 18.95 -18.05 0.40
C SER A 144 18.36 -19.24 1.18
N MET A 145 17.17 -19.09 1.79
CA MET A 145 16.52 -20.12 2.60
C MET A 145 15.67 -21.13 1.79
N LYS A 146 15.83 -21.17 0.47
CA LYS A 146 15.11 -22.08 -0.42
C LYS A 146 15.32 -23.55 -0.01
N GLY A 147 14.22 -24.30 0.09
CA GLY A 147 14.24 -25.72 0.49
C GLY A 147 14.15 -25.98 2.00
N LYS A 148 14.07 -24.93 2.83
CA LYS A 148 13.77 -25.05 4.27
C LYS A 148 12.27 -25.17 4.52
N SER A 149 11.87 -25.61 5.72
CA SER A 149 10.45 -25.73 6.09
C SER A 149 9.80 -24.36 6.25
N LYS A 150 8.46 -24.31 6.06
CA LYS A 150 7.66 -23.08 6.25
C LYS A 150 7.94 -22.41 7.59
N SER A 151 7.87 -23.17 8.70
CA SER A 151 8.05 -22.61 10.05
C SER A 151 9.48 -22.09 10.26
N TYR A 152 10.50 -22.80 9.76
CA TYR A 152 11.88 -22.32 9.85
C TYR A 152 12.07 -20.98 9.16
N ILE A 153 11.56 -20.82 7.94
CA ILE A 153 11.69 -19.58 7.18
C ILE A 153 10.94 -18.45 7.90
N ALA A 154 9.71 -18.70 8.33
CA ALA A 154 8.91 -17.70 9.05
C ALA A 154 9.58 -17.26 10.36
N GLU A 155 10.10 -18.20 11.15
CA GLU A 155 10.83 -17.93 12.40
C GLU A 155 12.14 -17.16 12.15
N ALA A 156 12.89 -17.54 11.11
CA ALA A 156 14.12 -16.86 10.73
C ALA A 156 13.86 -15.40 10.31
N ILE A 157 12.82 -15.17 9.50
CA ILE A 157 12.40 -13.81 9.10
C ILE A 157 11.98 -13.05 10.36
N ALA A 158 11.08 -13.60 11.18
CA ALA A 158 10.56 -12.96 12.39
C ALA A 158 11.67 -12.52 13.37
N ALA A 159 12.80 -13.24 13.37
CA ALA A 159 13.97 -12.97 14.21
C ALA A 159 14.95 -11.92 13.63
N LEU A 160 14.80 -11.47 12.38
CA LEU A 160 15.68 -10.48 11.76
C LEU A 160 15.83 -9.18 12.57
N PRO A 161 14.75 -8.56 13.11
CA PRO A 161 14.89 -7.32 13.87
C PRO A 161 15.75 -7.45 15.12
N TYR A 162 15.86 -8.66 15.70
CA TYR A 162 16.69 -8.90 16.88
C TYR A 162 18.19 -8.74 16.60
N GLN A 163 18.58 -8.88 15.33
CA GLN A 163 19.97 -8.79 14.88
C GLN A 163 20.45 -7.33 14.76
N LEU A 164 19.52 -6.37 14.67
CA LEU A 164 19.84 -4.94 14.61
C LEU A 164 20.62 -4.50 15.86
N GLN A 165 21.63 -3.66 15.65
CA GLN A 165 22.31 -2.91 16.69
C GLN A 165 21.89 -1.43 16.64
N VAL A 166 22.30 -0.65 17.63
CA VAL A 166 21.89 0.77 17.73
C VAL A 166 22.52 1.59 16.61
N GLU A 167 23.72 1.20 16.19
CA GLU A 167 24.48 1.84 15.12
C GLU A 167 23.80 1.66 13.76
N ASP A 168 23.08 0.55 13.55
CA ASP A 168 22.38 0.25 12.29
C ASP A 168 21.12 1.11 12.08
N ILE A 169 20.65 1.80 13.12
CA ILE A 169 19.34 2.47 13.11
C ILE A 169 19.31 3.69 12.18
N GLU A 170 20.42 4.42 12.02
CA GLU A 170 20.48 5.54 11.08
C GLU A 170 20.41 5.06 9.62
N ASP A 171 21.16 4.01 9.28
CA ASP A 171 21.12 3.40 7.95
C ASP A 171 19.75 2.79 7.67
N PHE A 172 19.17 2.13 8.66
CA PHE A 172 17.80 1.60 8.60
C PHE A 172 16.78 2.69 8.29
N TYR A 173 16.89 3.87 8.91
CA TYR A 173 16.05 5.03 8.62
C TYR A 173 16.25 5.56 7.19
N GLN A 174 17.50 5.62 6.71
CA GLN A 174 17.78 6.06 5.34
C GLN A 174 17.20 5.09 4.31
N ILE A 175 17.31 3.78 4.54
CA ILE A 175 16.70 2.73 3.70
C ILE A 175 15.17 2.86 3.71
N MET A 176 14.58 3.10 4.88
CA MET A 176 13.16 3.41 5.02
C MET A 176 12.76 4.58 4.12
N GLN A 177 13.47 5.71 4.20
CA GLN A 177 13.16 6.90 3.41
C GLN A 177 13.33 6.63 1.91
N TYR A 178 14.32 5.84 1.54
CA TYR A 178 14.54 5.40 0.16
C TYR A 178 13.32 4.68 -0.42
N TYR A 179 12.73 3.72 0.31
CA TYR A 179 11.53 3.00 -0.11
C TYR A 179 10.27 3.86 -0.05
N CYS A 180 10.14 4.71 0.97
CA CYS A 180 9.01 5.62 1.13
C CYS A 180 8.89 6.61 -0.02
N ASN A 181 10.00 7.22 -0.42
CA ASN A 181 10.05 8.17 -1.53
C ASN A 181 9.83 7.52 -2.90
N ARG A 182 9.87 6.18 -2.95
CA ARG A 182 9.55 5.34 -4.11
C ARG A 182 8.24 4.56 -3.94
N THR A 183 7.36 4.94 -3.02
CA THR A 183 6.02 4.35 -2.90
C THR A 183 4.96 5.37 -3.31
N PRO A 184 4.01 5.02 -4.20
CA PRO A 184 2.94 5.92 -4.62
C PRO A 184 2.17 6.53 -3.45
N GLN A 185 1.79 7.80 -3.56
CA GLN A 185 1.22 8.55 -2.44
C GLN A 185 -0.17 8.03 -2.04
N SER A 186 -0.92 7.44 -2.98
CA SER A 186 -2.19 6.78 -2.71
C SER A 186 -2.04 5.67 -1.69
N PHE A 187 -0.88 5.00 -1.60
CA PHE A 187 -0.68 3.98 -0.58
C PHE A 187 -0.89 4.54 0.83
N ARG A 188 -0.27 5.68 1.14
CA ARG A 188 -0.45 6.31 2.44
C ARG A 188 -1.83 6.95 2.56
N ARG A 189 -2.25 7.73 1.56
CA ARG A 189 -3.51 8.49 1.60
C ARG A 189 -4.74 7.59 1.75
N ASP A 190 -4.80 6.51 0.98
CA ASP A 190 -6.03 5.71 0.83
C ASP A 190 -6.11 4.57 1.86
N PHE A 191 -4.98 4.08 2.38
CA PHE A 191 -4.95 3.01 3.39
C PHE A 191 -4.77 3.47 4.84
N HIS A 192 -4.34 4.72 5.09
CA HIS A 192 -4.11 5.20 6.46
C HIS A 192 -5.40 5.24 7.30
N GLY A 193 -6.48 5.83 6.79
CA GLY A 193 -7.76 5.94 7.52
C GLY A 193 -8.39 4.58 7.86
N PRO A 194 -8.47 3.63 6.91
CA PRO A 194 -8.96 2.28 7.18
C PRO A 194 -8.11 1.49 8.17
N LEU A 195 -6.78 1.63 8.13
CA LEU A 195 -5.87 0.87 8.99
C LEU A 195 -5.69 1.46 10.39
N PHE A 196 -5.70 2.78 10.54
CA PHE A 196 -5.32 3.48 11.77
C PHE A 196 -6.43 4.41 12.28
N GLY A 197 -6.30 4.92 13.51
CA GLY A 197 -7.25 5.86 14.11
C GLY A 197 -8.29 5.21 15.04
N SER A 198 -9.32 5.96 15.40
CA SER A 198 -10.36 5.48 16.32
C SER A 198 -11.37 4.56 15.60
N ASN A 199 -11.96 3.62 16.34
CA ASN A 199 -12.93 2.62 15.82
C ASN A 199 -14.26 3.21 15.30
N PHE A 200 -14.39 4.55 15.28
CA PHE A 200 -15.62 5.26 14.90
C PHE A 200 -15.64 5.73 13.44
N THR A 201 -14.51 5.69 12.74
CA THR A 201 -14.47 5.95 11.29
C THR A 201 -14.94 4.71 10.56
N GLU A 202 -15.99 4.85 9.75
CA GLU A 202 -16.52 3.80 8.88
C GLU A 202 -15.36 3.04 8.23
N VAL A 203 -15.42 1.71 8.34
CA VAL A 203 -14.59 0.83 7.53
C VAL A 203 -15.00 1.11 6.10
N ILE A 204 -14.31 2.04 5.44
CA ILE A 204 -14.28 2.08 3.98
C ILE A 204 -13.78 0.70 3.62
N GLN A 205 -14.70 -0.21 3.27
CA GLN A 205 -14.31 -1.49 2.72
C GLN A 205 -13.61 -1.13 1.42
N PRO A 206 -12.28 -1.27 1.32
CA PRO A 206 -11.69 -1.26 0.01
C PRO A 206 -12.27 -2.54 -0.61
N ALA A 207 -13.06 -2.41 -1.66
CA ALA A 207 -13.43 -3.51 -2.55
C ALA A 207 -12.17 -3.94 -3.32
N PHE A 208 -11.12 -4.30 -2.60
CA PHE A 208 -9.79 -4.49 -3.12
C PHE A 208 -9.15 -5.48 -2.16
N LEU A 209 -9.08 -6.74 -2.59
CA LEU A 209 -8.14 -7.81 -2.24
C LEU A 209 -8.82 -9.16 -2.46
N PRO A 210 -8.21 -10.09 -3.21
CA PRO A 210 -6.78 -10.14 -3.54
C PRO A 210 -6.45 -9.40 -4.85
N THR A 211 -5.65 -8.34 -4.75
CA THR A 211 -5.10 -7.57 -5.88
C THR A 211 -3.71 -8.13 -6.23
N LEU A 212 -3.40 -8.25 -7.53
CA LEU A 212 -2.13 -8.80 -8.02
C LEU A 212 -1.00 -7.77 -8.09
N CYS A 213 -1.27 -6.50 -7.85
CA CYS A 213 -0.27 -5.44 -7.74
C CYS A 213 -0.80 -4.30 -6.86
N LEU A 214 0.02 -3.28 -6.64
CA LEU A 214 -0.37 -2.13 -5.83
C LEU A 214 -1.39 -1.26 -6.60
N PRO A 215 -2.63 -1.07 -6.11
CA PRO A 215 -3.55 -0.11 -6.70
C PRO A 215 -3.11 1.32 -6.35
N ILE A 216 -3.19 2.23 -7.32
CA ILE A 216 -3.01 3.67 -7.12
C ILE A 216 -4.24 4.43 -7.60
N SER A 217 -4.55 5.56 -6.97
CA SER A 217 -5.64 6.42 -7.46
C SER A 217 -5.30 7.01 -8.81
N ALA A 218 -6.26 7.03 -9.73
CA ALA A 218 -6.13 7.72 -11.01
C ALA A 218 -5.82 9.22 -10.84
N GLN A 219 -6.10 9.82 -9.68
CA GLN A 219 -5.70 11.20 -9.36
C GLN A 219 -4.17 11.40 -9.35
N GLU A 220 -3.38 10.37 -9.06
CA GLU A 220 -1.91 10.47 -9.12
C GLU A 220 -1.38 10.66 -10.55
N LEU A 221 -2.21 10.34 -11.56
CA LEU A 221 -1.86 10.58 -12.97
C LEU A 221 -2.11 12.02 -13.41
N LEU A 222 -2.91 12.80 -12.66
CA LEU A 222 -3.28 14.15 -13.07
C LEU A 222 -2.08 15.06 -13.30
N PRO A 223 -1.04 15.14 -12.43
CA PRO A 223 0.13 15.96 -12.70
C PRO A 223 0.79 15.65 -14.05
N LEU A 224 0.89 14.36 -14.40
CA LEU A 224 1.43 13.92 -15.69
C LEU A 224 0.52 14.34 -16.85
N VAL A 225 -0.80 14.15 -16.70
CA VAL A 225 -1.80 14.49 -17.72
C VAL A 225 -1.88 16.00 -17.99
N VAL A 226 -1.75 16.83 -16.95
CA VAL A 226 -1.80 18.30 -17.07
C VAL A 226 -0.43 18.94 -17.36
N GLY A 227 0.62 18.12 -17.55
CA GLY A 227 1.96 18.60 -17.95
C GLY A 227 2.81 19.17 -16.80
N TYR A 228 2.42 18.93 -15.55
CA TYR A 228 3.24 19.29 -14.38
C TYR A 228 4.28 18.21 -14.09
N ARG A 229 5.53 18.63 -13.90
CA ARG A 229 6.58 17.72 -13.45
C ARG A 229 6.30 17.26 -12.03
N ASN A 230 6.00 15.98 -11.88
CA ASN A 230 5.98 15.36 -10.56
C ASN A 230 7.43 15.30 -10.04
N GLN A 231 7.68 15.90 -8.86
CA GLN A 231 9.00 15.85 -8.22
C GLN A 231 9.27 14.51 -7.50
N GLY A 232 8.24 13.67 -7.40
CA GLY A 232 8.34 12.35 -6.78
C GLY A 232 8.62 11.26 -7.81
N ILE A 233 7.73 10.28 -7.81
CA ILE A 233 7.87 9.04 -8.57
C ILE A 233 7.66 9.27 -10.07
N GLN A 234 8.52 8.67 -10.90
CA GLN A 234 8.39 8.70 -12.36
C GLN A 234 7.52 7.54 -12.83
N LEU A 235 6.27 7.84 -13.22
CA LEU A 235 5.32 6.86 -13.72
C LEU A 235 5.46 6.69 -15.22
N ALA A 236 5.76 5.48 -15.68
CA ALA A 236 5.56 5.05 -17.05
C ALA A 236 4.13 4.52 -17.18
N VAL A 237 3.25 5.29 -17.82
CA VAL A 237 1.86 4.88 -18.04
C VAL A 237 1.82 3.88 -19.21
N ILE A 238 1.28 2.71 -18.94
CA ILE A 238 1.11 1.63 -19.92
C ILE A 238 -0.39 1.49 -20.16
N ASP A 239 -0.88 2.07 -21.25
CA ASP A 239 -2.27 1.96 -21.65
C ASP A 239 -2.50 0.58 -22.27
N THR A 240 -3.29 -0.25 -21.58
CA THR A 240 -3.53 -1.64 -21.97
C THR A 240 -4.79 -1.82 -22.81
N ARG A 241 -5.52 -0.74 -23.08
CA ARG A 241 -6.79 -0.82 -23.78
C ARG A 241 -6.60 -1.24 -25.24
N PRO A 242 -7.64 -1.82 -25.88
CA PRO A 242 -7.60 -2.12 -27.30
C PRO A 242 -7.22 -0.90 -28.16
N SER A 243 -6.53 -1.16 -29.27
CA SER A 243 -5.97 -0.13 -30.17
C SER A 243 -6.98 0.93 -30.62
N ASN A 244 -8.25 0.53 -30.83
CA ASN A 244 -9.31 1.46 -31.18
C ASN A 244 -9.68 2.40 -30.02
N GLN A 245 -9.63 1.94 -28.76
CA GLN A 245 -9.90 2.80 -27.60
C GLN A 245 -8.75 3.77 -27.37
N PHE A 246 -7.50 3.29 -27.46
CA PHE A 246 -6.29 4.13 -27.36
C PHE A 246 -6.30 5.26 -28.39
N SER A 247 -6.59 4.93 -29.65
CA SER A 247 -6.62 5.90 -30.76
C SER A 247 -7.70 6.98 -30.64
N ASN A 248 -8.69 6.80 -29.75
CA ASN A 248 -9.82 7.72 -29.57
C ASN A 248 -9.79 8.44 -28.21
N GLY A 249 -8.60 8.64 -27.64
CA GLY A 249 -8.38 9.37 -26.40
C GLY A 249 -7.45 8.61 -25.46
N HIS A 250 -6.22 9.10 -25.30
CA HIS A 250 -5.24 8.52 -24.38
C HIS A 250 -4.38 9.61 -23.71
N ILE A 251 -3.65 9.22 -22.66
CA ILE A 251 -2.73 10.12 -21.96
C ILE A 251 -1.51 10.39 -22.85
N SER A 252 -1.14 11.66 -23.00
CA SER A 252 0.07 12.05 -23.76
C SER A 252 1.32 11.35 -23.22
N GLY A 253 2.11 10.77 -24.13
CA GLY A 253 3.34 10.04 -23.78
C GLY A 253 3.13 8.66 -23.13
N ALA A 254 1.90 8.15 -23.03
CA ALA A 254 1.66 6.78 -22.59
C ALA A 254 2.20 5.76 -23.60
N TYR A 255 2.71 4.64 -23.08
CA TYR A 255 3.10 3.49 -23.87
C TYR A 255 1.86 2.63 -24.12
N HIS A 256 1.59 2.28 -25.37
CA HIS A 256 0.44 1.43 -25.71
C HIS A 256 0.86 -0.05 -25.79
N LEU A 257 0.14 -0.90 -25.07
CA LEU A 257 0.32 -2.35 -25.08
C LEU A 257 -1.06 -3.02 -25.16
N ASP A 258 -1.55 -3.30 -26.36
CA ASP A 258 -2.88 -3.88 -26.57
C ASP A 258 -2.98 -5.30 -25.97
N THR A 259 -3.58 -5.42 -24.78
CA THR A 259 -3.62 -6.72 -24.08
C THR A 259 -4.55 -7.74 -24.73
N SER A 260 -5.36 -7.36 -25.72
CA SER A 260 -6.12 -8.34 -26.51
C SER A 260 -5.20 -9.30 -27.29
N GLN A 261 -3.97 -8.86 -27.63
CA GLN A 261 -2.96 -9.67 -28.27
C GLN A 261 -2.47 -10.84 -27.39
N LEU A 262 -2.54 -10.70 -26.07
CA LEU A 262 -2.20 -11.78 -25.14
C LEU A 262 -3.06 -13.04 -25.36
N LEU A 263 -4.29 -12.87 -25.87
CA LEU A 263 -5.23 -13.95 -26.13
C LEU A 263 -5.20 -14.42 -27.59
N THR A 264 -4.86 -13.53 -28.52
CA THR A 264 -4.96 -13.80 -29.98
C THR A 264 -3.62 -14.14 -30.63
N ASP A 265 -2.52 -13.52 -30.23
CA ASP A 265 -1.15 -13.74 -30.74
C ASP A 265 -0.10 -13.53 -29.63
N PRO A 266 0.08 -14.52 -28.72
CA PRO A 266 1.00 -14.39 -27.60
C PRO A 266 2.47 -14.09 -27.98
N PRO A 267 3.07 -14.72 -29.03
CA PRO A 267 4.42 -14.36 -29.46
C PRO A 267 4.56 -12.89 -29.85
N GLN A 268 3.61 -12.33 -30.60
CA GLN A 268 3.63 -10.92 -30.97
C GLN A 268 3.51 -10.02 -29.73
N PHE A 269 2.67 -10.39 -28.77
CA PHE A 269 2.57 -9.68 -27.49
C PHE A 269 3.91 -9.68 -26.74
N GLU A 270 4.61 -10.81 -26.67
CA GLU A 270 5.90 -10.92 -25.98
C GLU A 270 6.97 -10.02 -26.61
N ASP A 271 7.04 -9.97 -27.94
CA ASP A 271 7.95 -9.08 -28.67
C ASP A 271 7.62 -7.60 -28.38
N LEU A 272 6.34 -7.21 -28.43
CA LEU A 272 5.91 -5.85 -28.14
C LEU A 272 6.18 -5.45 -26.68
N ALA A 273 5.94 -6.36 -25.74
CA ALA A 273 6.21 -6.16 -24.32
C ALA A 273 7.71 -5.98 -24.06
N ALA A 274 8.57 -6.79 -24.68
CA ALA A 274 10.03 -6.67 -24.56
C ALA A 274 10.56 -5.38 -25.19
N ASP A 275 10.00 -4.96 -26.32
CA ASP A 275 10.34 -3.69 -26.98
C ASP A 275 9.93 -2.48 -26.13
N MET A 276 8.74 -2.52 -25.54
CA MET A 276 8.26 -1.50 -24.62
C MET A 276 9.12 -1.43 -23.35
N GLU A 277 9.48 -2.59 -22.78
CA GLU A 277 10.36 -2.70 -21.61
C GLU A 277 11.70 -2.03 -21.87
N ARG A 278 12.36 -2.37 -22.98
CA ARG A 278 13.63 -1.74 -23.38
C ARG A 278 13.48 -0.23 -23.57
N LYS A 279 12.39 0.24 -24.17
CA LYS A 279 12.13 1.68 -24.37
C LYS A 279 11.97 2.41 -23.04
N ILE A 280 11.12 1.90 -22.14
CA ILE A 280 10.89 2.51 -20.82
C ILE A 280 12.21 2.57 -20.05
N GLU A 281 12.94 1.47 -19.95
CA GLU A 281 14.19 1.38 -19.18
C GLU A 281 15.31 2.24 -19.76
N SER A 282 15.34 2.45 -21.08
CA SER A 282 16.32 3.33 -21.72
C SER A 282 16.15 4.80 -21.36
N VAL A 283 14.93 5.21 -20.99
CA VAL A 283 14.61 6.59 -20.59
C VAL A 283 14.63 6.72 -19.06
N PHE A 284 14.06 5.73 -18.38
CA PHE A 284 13.81 5.71 -16.95
C PHE A 284 14.13 4.32 -16.36
N PRO A 285 15.39 4.04 -15.98
CA PRO A 285 15.77 2.74 -15.42
C PRO A 285 14.96 2.33 -14.18
N ASP A 286 14.59 3.32 -13.34
CA ASP A 286 13.79 3.14 -12.13
C ASP A 286 12.32 3.57 -12.33
N ALA A 287 11.79 3.48 -13.55
CA ALA A 287 10.39 3.81 -13.80
C ALA A 287 9.43 2.94 -12.97
N HIS A 288 8.34 3.56 -12.54
CA HIS A 288 7.23 2.90 -11.89
C HIS A 288 6.17 2.61 -12.94
N TRP A 289 5.86 1.33 -13.12
CA TRP A 289 5.06 0.81 -14.23
C TRP A 289 3.59 0.89 -13.85
N CYS A 290 2.91 1.92 -14.34
CA CYS A 290 1.50 2.15 -14.06
C CYS A 290 0.65 1.59 -15.19
N PHE A 291 0.06 0.43 -14.95
CA PHE A 291 -0.90 -0.17 -15.86
C PHE A 291 -2.22 0.60 -15.82
N PHE A 292 -2.71 0.95 -17.01
CA PHE A 292 -3.85 1.81 -17.21
C PHE A 292 -4.83 1.15 -18.18
N SER A 293 -5.87 0.53 -17.61
CA SER A 293 -6.92 -0.17 -18.34
C SER A 293 -8.16 0.72 -18.54
N SER A 294 -9.25 0.18 -19.08
CA SER A 294 -10.51 0.92 -19.26
C SER A 294 -11.24 1.21 -17.94
N GLY A 295 -11.04 0.38 -16.91
CA GLY A 295 -11.82 0.38 -15.68
C GLY A 295 -13.05 -0.54 -15.72
N LEU A 296 -13.23 -1.30 -16.81
CA LEU A 296 -14.21 -2.37 -16.91
C LEU A 296 -13.61 -3.68 -16.41
N GLU A 297 -14.40 -4.47 -15.69
CA GLU A 297 -13.94 -5.73 -15.08
C GLU A 297 -13.34 -6.72 -16.09
N GLU A 298 -13.90 -6.79 -17.30
CA GLU A 298 -13.41 -7.65 -18.38
C GLU A 298 -12.01 -7.23 -18.85
N ASP A 299 -11.80 -5.93 -19.12
CA ASP A 299 -10.51 -5.40 -19.57
C ASP A 299 -9.47 -5.46 -18.44
N ASP A 300 -9.88 -5.13 -17.20
CA ASP A 300 -9.02 -5.17 -16.02
C ASP A 300 -8.54 -6.60 -15.71
N SER A 301 -9.38 -7.62 -15.95
CA SER A 301 -9.00 -9.03 -15.80
C SER A 301 -7.89 -9.44 -16.76
N ILE A 302 -7.94 -8.98 -18.02
CA ILE A 302 -6.89 -9.23 -19.02
C ILE A 302 -5.63 -8.43 -18.67
N CYS A 303 -5.79 -7.18 -18.21
CA CYS A 303 -4.69 -6.36 -17.71
C CYS A 303 -3.95 -7.07 -16.56
N TYR A 304 -4.65 -7.72 -15.64
CA TYR A 304 -4.04 -8.51 -14.58
C TYR A 304 -3.24 -9.73 -15.08
N MET A 305 -3.63 -10.34 -16.19
CA MET A 305 -2.82 -11.39 -16.84
C MET A 305 -1.51 -10.79 -17.39
N CYS A 306 -1.59 -9.60 -17.99
CA CYS A 306 -0.42 -8.85 -18.45
C CYS A 306 0.50 -8.43 -17.29
N ILE A 307 -0.05 -7.91 -16.18
CA ILE A 307 0.70 -7.62 -14.96
C ILE A 307 1.41 -8.88 -14.44
N SER A 308 0.72 -10.02 -14.44
CA SER A 308 1.30 -11.31 -14.02
C SER A 308 2.47 -11.75 -14.90
N TYR A 309 2.46 -11.43 -16.20
CA TYR A 309 3.58 -11.68 -17.10
C TYR A 309 4.85 -10.94 -16.65
N PHE A 310 4.74 -9.66 -16.33
CA PHE A 310 5.89 -8.86 -15.88
C PHE A 310 6.35 -9.22 -14.45
N LEU A 311 5.41 -9.49 -13.53
CA LEU A 311 5.76 -9.91 -12.17
C LEU A 311 6.54 -11.23 -12.14
N LYS A 312 6.18 -12.20 -13.00
CA LYS A 312 6.93 -13.46 -13.15
C LYS A 312 8.37 -13.27 -13.62
N ARG A 313 8.66 -12.13 -14.26
CA ARG A 313 10.00 -11.74 -14.73
C ARG A 313 10.74 -10.86 -13.71
N GLY A 314 10.23 -10.71 -12.49
CA GLY A 314 10.86 -9.96 -11.41
C GLY A 314 10.75 -8.43 -11.56
N LYS A 315 9.84 -7.95 -12.42
CA LYS A 315 9.71 -6.51 -12.67
C LYS A 315 9.16 -5.79 -11.44
N ARG A 316 9.92 -4.78 -10.98
CA ARG A 316 9.62 -3.95 -9.81
C ARG A 316 8.68 -2.80 -10.16
N TYR A 317 8.10 -2.20 -9.12
CA TYR A 317 7.32 -0.97 -9.17
C TYR A 317 6.07 -1.04 -10.05
N ILE A 318 5.47 -2.22 -10.16
CA ILE A 318 4.21 -2.42 -10.89
C ILE A 318 3.03 -1.97 -10.03
N CYS A 319 2.28 -0.99 -10.54
CA CYS A 319 0.99 -0.57 -10.00
C CYS A 319 -0.09 -0.53 -11.08
N MET A 320 -1.35 -0.46 -10.65
CA MET A 320 -2.49 -0.27 -11.55
C MET A 320 -3.30 0.95 -11.12
N ALA A 321 -3.68 1.80 -12.08
CA ALA A 321 -4.56 2.93 -11.82
C ALA A 321 -6.00 2.44 -11.59
N SER A 322 -6.48 2.56 -10.34
CA SER A 322 -7.81 2.12 -9.94
C SER A 322 -8.91 2.81 -10.76
N GLY A 323 -9.74 2.00 -11.41
CA GLY A 323 -10.83 2.47 -12.28
C GLY A 323 -10.39 3.07 -13.62
N GLY A 324 -9.09 3.04 -13.92
CA GLY A 324 -8.51 3.27 -15.24
C GLY A 324 -9.02 4.52 -15.97
N TYR A 325 -9.23 4.36 -17.28
CA TYR A 325 -9.70 5.41 -18.18
C TYR A 325 -11.06 5.97 -17.77
N GLN A 326 -11.98 5.16 -17.24
CA GLN A 326 -13.29 5.63 -16.78
C GLN A 326 -13.18 6.67 -15.67
N VAL A 327 -12.35 6.42 -14.64
CA VAL A 327 -12.16 7.37 -13.55
C VAL A 327 -11.40 8.61 -14.04
N LEU A 328 -10.33 8.44 -14.83
CA LEU A 328 -9.61 9.59 -15.38
C LEU A 328 -10.51 10.48 -16.23
N HIS A 329 -11.33 9.89 -17.10
CA HIS A 329 -12.28 10.62 -17.91
C HIS A 329 -13.30 11.39 -17.03
N HIS A 330 -13.73 10.82 -15.91
CA HIS A 330 -14.58 11.52 -14.95
C HIS A 330 -13.86 12.66 -14.24
N LEU A 331 -12.58 12.52 -13.91
CA LEU A 331 -11.77 13.55 -13.28
C LEU A 331 -11.53 14.75 -14.20
N LEU A 332 -11.30 14.51 -15.50
CA LEU A 332 -11.05 15.56 -16.48
C LEU A 332 -12.31 16.30 -16.94
N LYS A 333 -13.50 15.69 -16.82
CA LYS A 333 -14.81 16.28 -17.16
C LYS A 333 -14.82 16.98 -18.52
N ASP A 334 -14.89 18.31 -18.55
CA ASP A 334 -15.02 19.12 -19.77
C ASP A 334 -13.66 19.42 -20.42
N HIS A 335 -12.55 19.07 -19.76
CA HIS A 335 -11.18 19.35 -20.23
C HIS A 335 -10.54 18.18 -21.00
N LEU A 336 -11.32 17.19 -21.44
CA LEU A 336 -10.82 15.99 -22.12
C LEU A 336 -10.01 16.32 -23.37
N VAL A 337 -10.50 17.22 -24.23
CA VAL A 337 -9.82 17.61 -25.48
C VAL A 337 -8.50 18.34 -25.20
N SER A 338 -8.40 19.01 -24.05
CA SER A 338 -7.19 19.74 -23.67
C SER A 338 -6.07 18.84 -23.16
N TYR A 339 -6.42 17.67 -22.62
CA TYR A 339 -5.48 16.84 -21.85
C TYR A 339 -5.34 15.40 -22.35
N LEU A 340 -6.24 14.92 -23.20
CA LEU A 340 -6.13 13.61 -23.84
C LEU A 340 -5.77 13.77 -25.31
N GLU A 341 -4.76 13.04 -25.75
CA GLU A 341 -4.38 12.98 -27.15
C GLU A 341 -5.42 12.22 -27.97
N SER A 342 -5.74 12.76 -29.16
CA SER A 342 -6.63 12.13 -30.14
C SER A 342 -8.04 11.79 -29.61
N HIS A 343 -8.53 12.53 -28.60
CA HIS A 343 -9.85 12.27 -28.04
C HIS A 343 -10.97 12.60 -29.03
N ASP A 344 -11.66 11.56 -29.52
CA ASP A 344 -12.87 11.70 -30.33
C ASP A 344 -14.10 11.32 -29.50
N SER A 345 -14.92 12.31 -29.14
CA SER A 345 -16.14 12.09 -28.35
C SER A 345 -17.18 11.20 -29.04
N LYS A 346 -17.14 11.10 -30.38
CA LYS A 346 -18.04 10.21 -31.15
C LYS A 346 -17.58 8.77 -31.14
N GLN A 347 -16.30 8.50 -30.85
CA GLN A 347 -15.74 7.14 -30.83
C GLN A 347 -15.38 6.65 -29.43
N CYS A 348 -15.12 7.58 -28.50
CA CYS A 348 -14.78 7.31 -27.10
C CYS A 348 -15.88 6.50 -26.39
N LEU A 349 -15.49 5.38 -25.78
CA LEU A 349 -16.36 4.44 -25.09
C LEU A 349 -17.17 5.10 -23.98
N ILE A 350 -16.54 5.96 -23.18
CA ILE A 350 -17.17 6.62 -22.03
C ILE A 350 -18.13 7.72 -22.49
N CYS A 351 -17.73 8.55 -23.46
CA CYS A 351 -18.61 9.56 -24.06
C CYS A 351 -19.88 8.93 -24.66
N LYS A 352 -19.74 7.83 -25.43
CA LYS A 352 -20.88 7.09 -25.99
C LYS A 352 -21.84 6.62 -24.89
N LYS A 353 -21.31 6.01 -23.82
CA LYS A 353 -22.12 5.56 -22.68
C LYS A 353 -22.87 6.73 -22.03
N ASN A 354 -22.20 7.84 -21.75
CA ASN A 354 -22.82 9.02 -21.13
C ASN A 354 -23.92 9.64 -22.01
N ASN A 355 -23.71 9.71 -23.34
CA ASN A 355 -24.69 10.22 -24.30
C ASN A 355 -25.92 9.29 -24.42
N SER A 356 -25.70 7.97 -24.36
CA SER A 356 -26.81 7.00 -24.35
C SER A 356 -27.63 7.08 -23.04
N ALA A 357 -26.97 7.25 -21.90
CA ALA A 357 -27.64 7.40 -20.60
C ALA A 357 -28.49 8.68 -20.53
N THR A 358 -27.96 9.81 -21.00
CA THR A 358 -28.70 11.08 -21.07
C THR A 358 -29.90 11.03 -22.02
N SER A 359 -29.81 10.27 -23.13
CA SER A 359 -30.97 10.02 -24.01
C SER A 359 -32.06 9.15 -23.37
N THR A 360 -31.71 8.34 -22.35
CA THR A 360 -32.67 7.47 -21.65
C THR A 360 -33.31 8.20 -20.46
N THR A 361 -32.58 9.09 -19.79
CA THR A 361 -33.12 9.92 -18.68
C THR A 361 -33.92 11.13 -19.16
N ALA A 362 -33.83 11.53 -20.45
CA ALA A 362 -34.72 12.53 -21.02
C ALA A 362 -36.21 12.10 -21.07
N ALA A 363 -36.50 10.83 -20.79
CA ALA A 363 -37.87 10.33 -20.63
C ALA A 363 -38.43 10.46 -19.20
N THR A 364 -37.61 10.82 -18.20
CA THR A 364 -38.08 10.91 -16.81
C THR A 364 -37.29 11.93 -15.98
N ALA A 365 -38.02 12.95 -15.55
CA ALA A 365 -37.76 13.87 -14.44
C ALA A 365 -36.85 15.09 -14.70
N THR A 366 -37.55 16.20 -14.96
CA THR A 366 -37.28 17.51 -14.36
C THR A 366 -37.03 17.43 -12.85
N ALA A 367 -35.81 17.70 -12.39
CA ALA A 367 -35.54 18.27 -11.07
C ALA A 367 -34.10 18.79 -11.00
N SER A 368 -33.97 20.11 -11.04
CA SER A 368 -32.72 20.88 -10.91
C SER A 368 -32.36 21.11 -9.44
N ILE A 369 -31.08 20.91 -9.06
CA ILE A 369 -30.46 21.46 -7.83
C ILE A 369 -28.97 21.83 -8.14
N PRO A 370 -28.41 22.91 -7.55
CA PRO A 370 -27.38 23.74 -8.18
C PRO A 370 -25.91 23.44 -7.83
N SER A 371 -25.06 23.93 -8.72
CA SER A 371 -23.59 23.95 -8.72
C SER A 371 -22.98 24.83 -7.64
N ALA A 372 -22.00 24.32 -6.90
CA ALA A 372 -20.97 25.12 -6.23
C ALA A 372 -19.69 24.28 -6.00
N TYR A 373 -18.54 24.95 -6.12
CA TYR A 373 -17.15 24.52 -5.88
C TYR A 373 -16.40 23.82 -7.01
N ILE A 374 -15.88 24.63 -7.96
CA ILE A 374 -14.47 24.55 -8.41
C ILE A 374 -14.01 25.98 -8.72
N GLU A 375 -13.37 26.63 -7.75
CA GLU A 375 -12.35 27.65 -7.98
C GLU A 375 -11.19 27.32 -7.03
N GLU A 376 -9.97 27.43 -7.55
CA GLU A 376 -8.67 27.07 -6.96
C GLU A 376 -8.22 25.60 -7.08
N MET A 377 -7.77 25.24 -8.29
CA MET A 377 -6.50 24.53 -8.52
C MET A 377 -5.82 25.07 -9.78
#